data_AF-A0AB38WYD6-F1
#
_entry.id   AF-A0AB38WYD6-F1
#
_cell.length_a   1.000
_cell.length_b   1.000
_cell.length_c   1.000
_cell.angle_alpha   90.00
_cell.angle_beta   90.00
_cell.angle_gamma   90.00
#
_symmetry.space_group_name_H-M   'P 1'
#
loop_
_entity.id
_entity.type
_entity.pdbx_description
1 polymer ?
#
loop_
_entity_poly.entity_id
_entity_poly.type
_entity_poly.pdbx_seq_one_letter_code
_entity_poly.pdbx_strand_id
1 'polypeptide(L)' 'MQCPIDGTQLVLAERAGVEIDYCPQCRGVWLDRGELDKIIDRSASAPATAAPAYESRDQDDRGQRPRKKRGGFLEDLFDF' A
#
# COMPACT_ATOMS: atom_id res chain seq x y z
N MET A 1 -11.75 -20.29 -1.89
CA MET A 1 -12.74 -19.50 -1.12
C MET A 1 -13.42 -18.56 -2.09
N GLN A 2 -14.75 -18.36 -2.01
CA GLN A 2 -15.47 -17.49 -2.93
C GLN A 2 -15.50 -16.05 -2.42
N CYS A 3 -15.35 -15.09 -3.32
CA CYS A 3 -15.51 -13.68 -3.01
C CYS A 3 -16.98 -13.42 -2.63
N PRO A 4 -17.29 -12.79 -1.50
CA PRO A 4 -18.67 -12.52 -1.10
C PRO A 4 -19.31 -11.34 -1.84
N ILE A 5 -18.55 -10.63 -2.68
CA ILE A 5 -19.07 -9.53 -3.50
C ILE A 5 -19.60 -10.06 -4.83
N ASP A 6 -18.84 -10.91 -5.52
CA ASP A 6 -19.14 -11.35 -6.88
C ASP A 6 -19.17 -12.88 -7.06
N GLY A 7 -18.89 -13.66 -6.01
CA GLY A 7 -18.87 -15.13 -6.04
C GLY A 7 -17.65 -15.75 -6.71
N THR A 8 -16.73 -14.95 -7.25
CA THR A 8 -15.54 -15.43 -7.96
C THR A 8 -14.61 -16.17 -7.02
N GLN A 9 -13.93 -17.20 -7.52
CA GLN A 9 -12.88 -17.88 -6.77
C GLN A 9 -11.73 -16.91 -6.47
N LEU A 10 -11.43 -16.72 -5.19
CA LEU A 10 -10.27 -15.94 -4.74
C LEU A 10 -8.99 -16.65 -5.16
N VAL A 11 -8.01 -15.84 -5.57
CA VAL A 11 -6.67 -16.26 -5.97
C VAL A 11 -5.70 -15.87 -4.87
N LEU A 12 -4.86 -16.82 -4.45
CA LEU A 12 -3.84 -16.58 -3.44
C LEU A 12 -2.60 -15.99 -4.09
N ALA A 13 -2.10 -14.89 -3.53
CA ALA A 13 -0.88 -14.23 -3.95
C ALA A 13 0.04 -13.96 -2.75
N GLU A 14 1.30 -14.33 -2.86
CA GLU A 14 2.32 -14.00 -1.86
C GLU A 14 3.09 -12.75 -2.31
N ARG A 15 3.14 -11.73 -1.45
CA ARG A 15 3.88 -10.49 -1.73
C ARG A 15 4.48 -9.90 -0.46
N ALA A 16 5.71 -9.42 -0.57
CA ALA A 16 6.49 -8.94 0.56
C ALA A 16 6.54 -9.93 1.76
N GLY A 17 6.39 -11.23 1.50
CA GLY A 17 6.35 -12.30 2.51
C GLY A 17 5.00 -12.44 3.23
N VAL A 18 3.92 -11.89 2.68
CA VAL A 18 2.55 -12.04 3.20
C VAL A 18 1.70 -12.74 2.14
N GLU A 19 1.02 -13.82 2.55
CA GLU A 19 0.00 -14.52 1.78
C GLU A 19 -1.30 -13.73 1.84
N ILE A 20 -1.92 -13.49 0.68
CA ILE A 20 -3.08 -12.61 0.57
C ILE A 20 -4.01 -13.15 -0.52
N ASP A 21 -5.30 -13.27 -0.19
CA ASP A 21 -6.33 -13.67 -1.14
C ASP A 21 -6.93 -12.45 -1.84
N TYR A 22 -6.97 -12.44 -3.17
CA TYR A 22 -7.60 -11.36 -3.94
C TYR A 22 -8.60 -11.89 -4.95
N CYS A 23 -9.59 -11.05 -5.27
CA CYS A 23 -10.55 -11.33 -6.33
C CYS A 23 -10.10 -10.65 -7.63
N PRO A 24 -9.91 -11.39 -8.75
CA PRO A 24 -9.52 -10.79 -10.03
C PRO A 24 -10.65 -10.03 -10.73
N GLN A 25 -11.90 -10.11 -10.24
CA GLN A 25 -13.06 -9.42 -10.83
C GLN A 25 -13.33 -8.08 -10.13
N CYS A 26 -13.62 -8.09 -8.83
CA CYS A 26 -13.87 -6.85 -8.08
C CYS A 26 -12.61 -6.17 -7.51
N ARG A 27 -11.42 -6.79 -7.62
CA ARG A 27 -10.16 -6.34 -7.00
C ARG A 27 -10.23 -6.23 -5.47
N GLY A 28 -11.21 -6.91 -4.85
CA GLY A 28 -11.31 -7.00 -3.40
C GLY A 28 -10.21 -7.90 -2.83
N VAL A 29 -9.68 -7.53 -1.68
CA VAL A 29 -8.63 -8.27 -0.98
C VAL A 29 -9.16 -8.78 0.35
N TRP A 30 -8.95 -10.07 0.61
CA TRP A 30 -9.38 -10.80 1.80
C TRP A 30 -8.15 -11.19 2.60
N LEU A 31 -8.16 -10.83 3.89
CA LEU A 31 -7.05 -11.04 4.81
C LEU A 31 -7.57 -11.68 6.08
N ASP A 32 -6.87 -12.69 6.57
CA ASP A 32 -7.10 -13.25 7.89
C ASP A 32 -6.46 -12.39 8.98
N ARG A 33 -6.91 -12.58 10.23
CA ARG A 33 -6.44 -11.78 11.38
C ARG A 33 -4.92 -11.82 11.57
N GLY A 34 -4.27 -12.95 11.28
CA GLY A 34 -2.81 -13.09 11.38
C GLY A 34 -2.03 -12.56 10.17
N GLU A 35 -2.68 -12.36 9.01
CA GLU A 35 -2.04 -11.78 7.83
C GLU A 35 -2.00 -10.25 7.94
N LEU A 36 -3.09 -9.65 8.43
CA LEU A 36 -3.16 -8.22 8.67
C LEU A 36 -2.05 -7.74 9.63
N ASP A 37 -1.81 -8.47 10.72
CA ASP A 37 -0.75 -8.14 11.68
C ASP A 37 0.65 -8.14 11.02
N LYS A 38 0.93 -9.10 10.13
CA LYS A 38 2.18 -9.14 9.36
C LYS A 38 2.32 -7.93 8.42
N ILE A 39 1.24 -7.51 7.78
CA ILE A 39 1.23 -6.33 6.90
C ILE A 39 1.50 -5.06 7.71
N ILE A 40 0.88 -4.92 8.88
CA ILE A 40 1.07 -3.76 9.76
C ILE A 40 2.53 -3.67 10.19
N ASP A 41 3.12 -4.77 10.68
CA ASP A 41 4.53 -4.81 11.13
C ASP A 41 5.51 -4.48 9.99
N ARG A 42 5.25 -5.01 8.78
CA ARG A 42 6.05 -4.74 7.59
C ARG A 42 5.92 -3.30 7.09
N SER A 43 4.70 -2.74 7.12
CA SER A 43 4.45 -1.35 6.72
C SER A 43 5.07 -0.34 7.68
N ALA A 44 5.16 -0.67 8.98
CA ALA A 44 5.86 0.13 9.97
C ALA A 44 7.40 0.04 9.81
N SER A 45 7.88 -1.10 9.34
CA SER A 45 9.31 -1.37 9.11
C SER A 45 9.83 -0.92 7.74
N ALA A 46 8.94 -0.57 6.81
CA ALA A 46 9.34 0.07 5.56
C ALA A 46 10.00 1.41 5.93
N PRO A 47 11.28 1.64 5.56
CA PRO A 47 11.87 2.94 5.79
C PRO A 47 11.01 3.93 5.02
N ALA A 48 10.30 4.80 5.75
CA ALA A 48 9.75 6.01 5.17
C ALA A 48 10.94 6.68 4.51
N THR A 49 11.06 6.54 3.19
CA THR A 49 12.19 7.07 2.42
C THR A 49 12.35 8.50 2.88
N ALA A 50 13.46 8.75 3.57
CA ALA A 50 13.74 10.01 4.22
C ALA A 50 13.44 11.10 3.20
N ALA A 51 12.50 11.99 3.54
CA ALA A 51 12.26 13.17 2.73
C ALA A 51 13.63 13.82 2.49
N PRO A 52 13.97 14.21 1.25
CA PRO A 52 15.22 14.91 1.03
C PRO A 52 15.21 16.12 1.96
N ALA A 53 16.22 16.20 2.84
CA ALA A 53 16.47 17.38 3.65
C ALA A 53 16.68 18.52 2.65
N TYR A 54 15.65 19.35 2.47
CA TYR A 54 15.80 20.59 1.72
C TYR A 54 16.54 21.55 2.66
N GLU A 55 17.86 21.53 2.60
CA GLU A 55 18.60 22.75 2.89
C GLU A 55 18.23 23.73 1.79
N SER A 56 17.50 24.78 2.13
CA SER A 56 17.27 25.90 1.21
C SER A 56 17.36 27.20 1.99
N ARG A 57 18.59 27.72 2.00
CA ARG A 57 18.90 29.15 2.07
C ARG A 57 17.98 29.93 1.12
N ASP A 58 17.54 31.08 1.62
CA ASP A 58 17.11 32.29 0.90
C ASP A 58 16.03 32.22 -0.20
N GLN A 59 14.96 32.95 0.11
CA GLN A 59 14.40 34.06 -0.70
C GLN A 59 13.63 33.74 -1.99
N ASP A 60 12.37 34.18 -1.97
CA ASP A 60 11.52 34.61 -3.08
C ASP A 60 10.82 33.59 -4.01
N ASP A 61 9.66 34.05 -4.47
CA ASP A 61 8.85 33.64 -5.62
C ASP A 61 7.75 32.55 -5.52
N ARG A 62 6.53 33.06 -5.73
CA ARG A 62 5.28 32.52 -6.29
C ARG A 62 5.22 31.03 -6.72
N GLY A 63 4.16 30.34 -6.27
CA GLY A 63 3.50 29.31 -7.08
C GLY A 63 3.18 27.98 -6.38
N GLN A 64 1.90 27.63 -6.39
CA GLN A 64 1.31 26.28 -6.34
C GLN A 64 2.00 25.23 -5.43
N ARG A 65 1.43 25.01 -4.24
CA ARG A 65 1.77 23.87 -3.36
C ARG A 65 1.35 22.53 -4.00
N PRO A 66 2.27 21.64 -4.39
CA PRO A 66 1.89 20.30 -4.84
C PRO A 66 1.54 19.45 -3.63
N ARG A 67 0.32 18.89 -3.59
CA ARG A 67 -0.07 17.92 -2.56
C ARG A 67 0.66 16.61 -2.80
N LYS A 68 1.73 16.34 -2.04
CA LYS A 68 2.42 15.05 -2.03
C LYS A 68 1.44 13.96 -1.58
N LYS A 69 0.95 13.15 -2.53
CA LYS A 69 0.25 11.89 -2.27
C LYS A 69 1.27 10.93 -1.67
N ARG A 70 0.98 10.45 -0.46
CA ARG A 70 1.72 9.36 0.18
C ARG A 70 1.27 8.04 -0.46
N GLY A 71 1.75 7.74 -1.67
CA GLY A 71 1.71 6.38 -2.21
C GLY A 71 2.80 5.60 -1.50
N GLY A 72 2.49 5.07 -0.31
CA GLY A 72 3.47 4.50 0.59
C GLY A 72 3.15 3.05 0.85
N PHE A 73 3.93 2.13 0.27
CA PHE A 73 4.00 0.70 0.57
C PHE A 73 2.71 -0.12 0.39
N LEU A 74 1.58 0.30 0.97
CA LEU A 74 0.28 -0.35 0.84
C LEU A 74 -0.28 -0.24 -0.57
N GLU A 75 0.06 0.82 -1.32
CA GLU A 75 -0.37 0.96 -2.71
C GLU A 75 0.31 -0.09 -3.60
N ASP A 76 1.65 -0.23 -3.53
CA ASP A 76 2.38 -1.32 -4.20
C ASP A 76 1.99 -2.71 -3.69
N LEU A 77 1.64 -2.82 -2.40
CA LEU A 77 1.15 -4.06 -1.85
C LEU A 77 -0.21 -4.38 -2.49
N PHE A 78 -1.18 -3.49 -2.52
CA PHE A 78 -2.54 -3.79 -3.01
C PHE A 78 -2.75 -3.52 -4.51
N ASP A 79 -1.69 -3.27 -5.29
CA ASP A 79 -1.77 -3.10 -6.75
C ASP A 79 -1.91 -4.48 -7.43
N PHE A 80 -3.11 -4.75 -7.96
CA PHE A 80 -3.55 -6.03 -8.53
C PHE A 80 -4.21 -5.86 -9.90
#